data_AF-A0A365HBY9-F1
#
_entry.id   AF-A0A365HBY9-F1
#
_cell.length_a   1.000
_cell.length_b   1.000
_cell.length_c   1.000
_cell.angle_alpha   90.00
_cell.angle_beta   90.00
_cell.angle_gamma   90.00
#
_symmetry.space_group_name_H-M   'P 1'
#
loop_
_entity.id
_entity.type
_entity.pdbx_description
1 polymer ?
#
loop_
_entity_poly.entity_id
_entity_poly.type
_entity_poly.pdbx_seq_one_letter_code
_entity_poly.pdbx_strand_id
1 'polypeptide(L)'
;MRVPRRGRYVGGVDTVRILRIISIAEATSFLLLLVASVLKRTAEFELGVTVLGPIHGVLFLAYVALVVLARPQLAWTGGRTVLALVAAVLPVAPYFVERHWLRGTPTPARAPETV
;
A
#
# COMPACT_ATOMS: atom_id res chain seq x y z
N MET A 1 23.88 4.93 18.84
CA MET A 1 22.56 5.35 19.38
C MET A 1 21.51 5.26 18.27
N ARG A 2 20.63 4.26 18.26
CA ARG A 2 19.44 4.24 17.38
C ARG A 2 18.33 4.99 18.11
N VAL A 3 17.98 6.18 17.65
CA VAL A 3 16.83 6.93 18.17
C VAL A 3 15.58 6.05 17.98
N PRO A 4 14.79 5.76 19.04
CA PRO A 4 13.51 5.08 18.89
C PRO A 4 12.61 5.99 18.05
N ARG A 5 12.36 5.59 16.80
CA ARG A 5 11.49 6.36 15.91
C ARG A 5 10.06 6.24 16.42
N ARG A 6 9.53 7.33 16.98
CA ARG A 6 8.10 7.44 17.30
C ARG A 6 7.29 7.04 16.07
N GLY A 7 6.47 5.99 16.20
CA GLY A 7 5.48 5.62 15.20
C GLY A 7 4.62 6.83 14.88
N ARG A 8 4.48 7.17 13.61
CA ARG A 8 3.64 8.28 13.19
C ARG A 8 2.23 7.70 13.07
N TYR A 9 1.31 8.20 13.87
CA TYR A 9 -0.10 7.82 13.83
C TYR A 9 -0.86 8.79 12.94
N VAL A 10 -1.65 8.27 12.00
CA VAL A 10 -2.64 9.06 11.25
C VAL A 10 -3.96 8.87 11.98
N GLY A 11 -4.48 9.91 12.64
CA GLY A 11 -5.74 9.82 13.39
C GLY A 11 -5.78 8.75 14.48
N GLY A 12 -4.62 8.45 15.11
CA GLY A 12 -4.50 7.40 16.14
C GLY A 12 -4.19 5.99 15.62
N VAL A 13 -4.00 5.81 14.30
CA VAL A 13 -3.74 4.50 13.68
C VAL A 13 -2.35 4.46 13.03
N ASP A 14 -1.68 3.31 13.13
CA ASP A 14 -0.32 3.12 12.63
C ASP A 14 -0.20 3.26 11.12
N THR A 15 0.60 4.23 10.66
CA THR A 15 0.83 4.47 9.22
C THR A 15 1.33 3.22 8.51
N VAL A 16 2.26 2.48 9.12
CA VAL A 16 2.81 1.25 8.51
C VAL A 16 1.74 0.18 8.39
N ARG A 17 0.87 0.02 9.40
CA ARG A 17 -0.24 -0.95 9.34
C ARG A 17 -1.22 -0.60 8.24
N ILE A 18 -1.56 0.69 8.08
CA ILE A 18 -2.42 1.16 7.00
C ILE A 18 -1.76 0.92 5.65
N LEU A 19 -0.46 1.25 5.52
CA LEU A 19 0.30 0.99 4.29
C LEU A 19 0.26 -0.49 3.89
N ARG A 20 0.37 -1.41 4.85
CA ARG A 20 0.25 -2.86 4.60
C ARG A 20 -1.09 -3.25 4.00
N ILE A 21 -2.18 -2.76 4.61
CA ILE A 21 -3.55 -3.03 4.16
C ILE A 21 -3.76 -2.46 2.76
N ILE A 22 -3.38 -1.20 2.55
CA ILE A 22 -3.51 -0.53 1.25
C ILE A 22 -2.66 -1.20 0.19
N SER A 23 -1.43 -1.64 0.51
CA SER A 23 -0.56 -2.37 -0.42
C SER A 23 -1.19 -3.68 -0.92
N ILE A 24 -1.90 -4.41 -0.05
CA ILE A 24 -2.59 -5.65 -0.44
C ILE A 24 -3.85 -5.33 -1.25
N ALA A 25 -4.64 -4.34 -0.82
CA ALA A 25 -5.86 -3.93 -1.49
C ALA A 25 -5.59 -3.41 -2.91
N GLU A 26 -4.56 -2.56 -3.05
CA GLU A 26 -4.11 -2.01 -4.33
C GLU A 26 -3.66 -3.14 -5.28
N ALA A 27 -2.80 -4.06 -4.82
CA ALA A 27 -2.37 -5.20 -5.64
C ALA A 27 -3.54 -6.10 -6.08
N THR A 28 -4.50 -6.35 -5.18
CA THR A 28 -5.70 -7.13 -5.48
C THR A 28 -6.57 -6.40 -6.50
N SER A 29 -6.78 -5.09 -6.33
CA SER A 29 -7.56 -4.27 -7.26
C SER A 29 -6.92 -4.19 -8.66
N PHE A 30 -5.59 -4.17 -8.74
CA PHE A 30 -4.86 -4.21 -10.02
C PHE A 30 -5.16 -5.54 -10.74
N LEU A 31 -5.03 -6.67 -10.04
CA LEU A 31 -5.30 -7.99 -10.63
C LEU A 31 -6.75 -8.11 -11.12
N LEU A 32 -7.72 -7.66 -10.31
CA LEU A 32 -9.13 -7.63 -10.72
C LEU A 32 -9.35 -6.73 -11.93
N LEU A 33 -8.72 -5.55 -11.95
CA LEU A 33 -8.80 -4.62 -13.09
C LEU A 33 -8.19 -5.23 -14.36
N LEU A 34 -7.12 -6.00 -14.24
CA LEU A 34 -6.49 -6.70 -15.35
C LEU A 34 -7.43 -7.78 -15.92
N VAL A 35 -8.06 -8.58 -15.05
CA VAL A 35 -9.09 -9.56 -15.47
C VAL A 35 -10.28 -8.86 -16.12
N ALA A 36 -10.79 -7.78 -15.52
CA ALA A 36 -11.90 -7.01 -16.08
C ALA A 36 -11.52 -6.38 -17.44
N SER A 37 -10.27 -5.96 -17.62
CA SER A 37 -9.77 -5.42 -18.88
C SER A 37 -9.67 -6.48 -19.98
N VAL A 38 -9.40 -7.74 -19.63
CA VAL A 38 -9.47 -8.86 -20.58
C VAL A 38 -10.93 -9.17 -20.92
N LEU A 39 -11.78 -9.33 -19.90
CA LEU A 39 -13.21 -9.62 -20.08
C LEU A 39 -13.94 -8.54 -20.88
N LYS A 40 -13.59 -7.26 -20.70
CA LYS A 40 -14.10 -6.16 -21.53
C LYS A 40 -13.89 -6.42 -23.02
N ARG A 41 -12.73 -6.98 -23.39
CA ARG A 41 -12.34 -7.22 -24.79
C ARG A 41 -12.86 -8.55 -25.35
N THR A 42 -13.17 -9.51 -24.49
CA THR A 42 -13.57 -10.87 -24.91
C THR A 42 -15.06 -11.18 -24.72
N ALA A 43 -15.75 -10.45 -23.83
CA ALA A 43 -17.12 -10.77 -23.39
C ALA A 43 -18.03 -9.53 -23.25
N GLU A 44 -17.64 -8.40 -23.85
CA GLU A 44 -18.36 -7.10 -23.77
C GLU A 44 -18.72 -6.64 -22.35
N PHE A 45 -17.98 -7.11 -21.34
CA PHE A 45 -18.24 -6.80 -19.94
C PHE A 45 -17.59 -5.46 -19.54
N GLU A 46 -18.22 -4.35 -19.91
CA GLU A 46 -17.68 -3.01 -19.65
C GLU A 46 -17.74 -2.59 -18.17
N LEU A 47 -18.75 -3.05 -17.45
CA LEU A 47 -19.02 -2.70 -16.04
C LEU A 47 -17.81 -2.93 -15.13
N GLY A 48 -17.05 -4.01 -15.37
CA GLY A 48 -15.89 -4.35 -14.55
C GLY A 48 -14.81 -3.26 -14.56
N VAL A 49 -14.45 -2.74 -15.74
CA VAL A 49 -13.41 -1.70 -15.85
C VAL A 49 -13.91 -0.35 -15.34
N THR A 50 -15.18 -0.02 -15.60
CA THR A 50 -15.81 1.24 -15.18
C THR A 50 -15.84 1.39 -13.66
N VAL A 51 -16.01 0.29 -12.91
CA VAL A 51 -16.02 0.29 -11.44
C VAL A 51 -14.61 0.07 -10.87
N LEU A 52 -13.88 -0.94 -11.37
CA LEU A 52 -12.56 -1.28 -10.80
C LEU A 52 -11.50 -0.24 -11.13
N GLY A 53 -11.61 0.47 -12.26
CA GLY A 53 -10.65 1.50 -12.66
C GLY A 53 -10.53 2.62 -11.63
N PRO A 54 -11.63 3.32 -11.28
CA PRO A 54 -11.62 4.34 -10.24
C PRO A 54 -11.19 3.82 -8.86
N ILE A 55 -11.65 2.63 -8.46
CA ILE A 55 -11.27 2.01 -7.17
C ILE A 55 -9.75 1.80 -7.11
N HIS A 56 -9.20 1.20 -8.16
CA HIS A 56 -7.76 0.97 -8.27
C HIS A 56 -6.98 2.30 -8.27
N GLY A 57 -7.44 3.30 -9.03
CA GLY A 57 -6.82 4.62 -9.07
C GLY A 57 -6.73 5.30 -7.69
N VAL A 58 -7.82 5.25 -6.90
CA VAL A 58 -7.82 5.79 -5.53
C VAL A 58 -6.86 5.01 -4.63
N LEU A 59 -6.86 3.68 -4.71
CA LEU A 59 -5.95 2.84 -3.94
C LEU A 59 -4.48 3.09 -4.29
N PHE A 60 -4.17 3.28 -5.57
CA PHE A 60 -2.83 3.63 -6.05
C PHE A 60 -2.36 4.97 -5.47
N LEU A 61 -3.20 6.00 -5.52
CA LEU A 61 -2.86 7.31 -4.93
C LEU A 61 -2.68 7.23 -3.42
N ALA A 62 -3.54 6.47 -2.72
CA ALA A 62 -3.40 6.23 -1.30
C ALA A 62 -2.09 5.50 -0.96
N TYR A 63 -1.71 4.49 -1.75
CA TYR A 63 -0.45 3.78 -1.61
C TYR A 63 0.75 4.71 -1.74
N VAL A 64 0.79 5.52 -2.80
CA VAL A 64 1.87 6.49 -3.05
C VAL A 64 2.02 7.45 -1.87
N ALA A 65 0.91 8.03 -1.40
CA ALA A 65 0.93 8.93 -0.25
C ALA A 65 1.46 8.25 1.01
N LEU A 66 1.00 7.03 1.31
CA LEU A 66 1.42 6.27 2.49
C LEU A 66 2.89 5.84 2.43
N VAL A 67 3.42 5.49 1.25
CA VAL A 67 4.85 5.19 1.07
C VAL A 67 5.71 6.40 1.43
N VAL A 68 5.31 7.61 1.00
CA VAL A 68 6.03 8.85 1.33
C VAL A 68 5.96 9.15 2.83
N LEU A 69 4.78 8.96 3.46
CA LEU A 69 4.58 9.17 4.90
C LEU A 69 5.31 8.12 5.77
N ALA A 70 5.39 6.87 5.30
CA ALA A 70 6.03 5.77 6.00
C ALA A 70 7.55 5.72 5.81
N ARG A 71 8.10 6.31 4.74
CA ARG A 71 9.54 6.39 4.45
C ARG A 71 10.41 6.70 5.69
N PRO A 72 10.17 7.79 6.45
CA PRO A 72 10.99 8.11 7.62
C PRO A 72 10.83 7.08 8.75
N GLN A 73 9.66 6.45 8.90
CA GLN A 73 9.41 5.42 9.91
C GLN A 73 10.20 4.14 9.59
N LEU A 74 10.17 3.72 8.32
CA LEU A 74 10.79 2.49 7.82
C LEU A 74 12.30 2.61 7.54
N ALA A 75 12.92 3.78 7.77
CA ALA A 75 14.33 4.03 7.46
C ALA A 75 14.68 3.86 5.97
N TRP A 76 13.72 3.99 5.06
CA TRP A 76 13.99 3.72 3.66
C TRP A 76 14.86 4.81 3.04
N THR A 77 15.90 4.37 2.32
CA THR A 77 16.69 5.22 1.44
C THR A 77 15.83 5.70 0.27
N GLY A 78 16.23 6.79 -0.39
CA GLY A 78 15.51 7.29 -1.57
C GLY A 78 15.33 6.21 -2.65
N GLY A 79 16.37 5.40 -2.90
CA GLY A 79 16.31 4.27 -3.83
C GLY A 79 15.26 3.21 -3.45
N ARG A 80 15.13 2.85 -2.16
CA ARG A 80 14.06 1.92 -1.72
C ARG A 80 12.67 2.53 -1.88
N THR A 81 12.51 3.82 -1.61
CA THR A 81 11.23 4.51 -1.83
C THR A 81 10.86 4.52 -3.31
N VAL A 82 11.80 4.85 -4.20
CA VAL A 82 11.56 4.81 -5.66
C VAL A 82 11.21 3.40 -6.10
N LEU A 83 11.94 2.39 -5.63
CA LEU A 83 11.65 1.00 -5.97
C LEU A 83 10.25 0.56 -5.49
N ALA A 84 9.81 1.03 -4.31
CA ALA A 84 8.45 0.79 -3.81
C ALA A 84 7.38 1.46 -4.68
N LEU A 85 7.63 2.68 -5.16
CA LEU A 85 6.70 3.40 -6.05
C LEU A 85 6.64 2.76 -7.43
N VAL A 86 7.78 2.36 -8.00
CA VAL A 86 7.83 1.62 -9.27
C VAL A 86 7.12 0.27 -9.13
N ALA A 87 7.26 -0.39 -7.99
CA ALA A 87 6.54 -1.63 -7.69
C ALA A 87 5.01 -1.44 -7.70
N ALA A 88 4.47 -0.25 -7.43
CA ALA A 88 3.02 -0.03 -7.52
C ALA A 88 2.49 -0.05 -8.97
N VAL A 89 3.35 0.13 -9.98
CA VAL A 89 2.96 0.15 -11.39
C VAL A 89 2.98 -1.26 -12.00
N LEU A 90 3.75 -2.17 -11.40
CA LEU A 90 3.86 -3.54 -11.87
C LEU A 90 2.81 -4.42 -11.19
N PRO A 91 1.93 -5.10 -11.95
CA PRO A 91 0.98 -6.04 -11.37
C PRO A 91 1.75 -7.04 -10.51
N VAL A 92 1.30 -7.27 -9.28
CA VAL A 92 1.88 -8.18 -8.26
C VAL A 92 3.06 -7.60 -7.44
N ALA A 93 3.79 -6.59 -7.89
CA ALA A 93 4.93 -6.07 -7.14
C ALA A 93 4.60 -5.39 -5.77
N PRO A 94 3.39 -4.84 -5.51
CA PRO A 94 3.03 -4.40 -4.15
C PRO A 94 2.93 -5.57 -3.15
N TYR A 95 2.63 -6.80 -3.59
CA TYR A 95 2.76 -7.98 -2.72
C TYR A 95 4.22 -8.25 -2.32
N PHE A 96 5.18 -7.95 -3.21
CA PHE A 96 6.61 -8.08 -2.89
C PHE A 96 7.05 -7.03 -1.87
N VAL A 97 6.53 -5.81 -1.96
CA VAL A 97 6.79 -4.75 -0.97
C VAL A 97 6.24 -5.14 0.39
N GLU A 98 4.98 -5.58 0.44
CA GLU A 98 4.36 -6.09 1.67
C GLU A 98 5.21 -7.20 2.28
N ARG A 99 5.52 -8.24 1.50
CA ARG A 99 6.14 -9.46 2.04
C ARG A 99 7.58 -9.29 2.50
N HIS A 100 8.38 -8.46 1.84
CA HIS A 100 9.81 -8.32 2.17
C HIS A 100 10.12 -7.12 3.05
N TRP A 101 9.34 -6.04 2.95
CA TRP A 101 9.73 -4.76 3.56
C TRP A 101 8.76 -4.26 4.62
N LEU A 102 7.52 -4.76 4.64
CA LEU A 102 6.51 -4.32 5.63
C LEU A 102 6.16 -5.42 6.66
N ARG A 103 6.25 -6.70 6.28
CA ARG A 103 6.08 -7.83 7.20
C ARG A 103 7.10 -7.77 8.35
N GLY A 104 6.61 -8.04 9.56
CA GLY A 104 7.45 -8.08 10.76
C GLY A 104 7.65 -6.72 11.45
N THR A 105 7.09 -5.62 10.93
CA THR A 105 7.08 -4.35 11.67
C THR A 105 6.17 -4.51 12.88
N PRO A 106 6.68 -4.44 14.13
CA PRO A 106 5.84 -4.55 15.32
C PRO A 106 4.82 -3.42 15.32
N THR A 107 3.54 -3.76 15.49
CA THR A 107 2.53 -2.77 15.87
C THR A 107 3.07 -2.10 17.14
N PRO A 108 3.29 -0.77 17.17
CA PRO A 108 3.65 -0.12 18.41
C PRO A 108 2.57 -0.48 19.44
N ALA A 109 3.00 -1.09 20.54
CA ALA A 109 2.10 -1.40 21.64
C ALA A 109 1.37 -0.09 21.98
N ARG A 110 0.03 -0.12 21.96
CA ARG A 110 -0.74 1.01 22.49
C ARG A 110 -0.16 1.30 23.87
N ALA A 111 0.46 2.48 24.03
CA ALA A 111 0.86 2.92 25.36
C ALA A 111 -0.43 2.88 26.19
N PRO A 112 -0.41 2.26 27.39
CA PRO A 112 -1.61 2.19 28.22
C PRO A 112 -2.14 3.62 28.38
N GLU A 113 -3.38 3.84 27.96
CA GLU A 113 -4.08 5.08 28.21
C GLU A 113 -4.08 5.26 29.73
N THR A 114 -3.24 6.16 30.22
CA THR A 114 -3.24 6.55 31.63
C THR A 114 -4.50 7.36 31.85
N VAL A 115 -5.55 6.67 32.29
CA VAL A 115 -6.76 7.25 32.89
C VAL A 115 -6.42 7.81 34.25
#